data_AF-A0A7G9YZT5-F1
#
_entry.id   AF-A0A7G9YZT5-F1
#
_cell.length_a   1.000
_cell.length_b   1.000
_cell.length_c   1.000
_cell.angle_alpha   90.00
_cell.angle_beta   90.00
_cell.angle_gamma   90.00
#
_symmetry.space_group_name_H-M   'P 1'
#
loop_
_entity.id
_entity.type
_entity.pdbx_description
1 polymer ?
#
loop_
_entity_poly.entity_id
_entity_poly.type
_entity_poly.pdbx_seq_one_letter_code
_entity_poly.pdbx_strand_id
1 'polypeptide(L)' 'MRLYRCEFANVADAKSGTTKRVKIMAVKSNPANPFFARRNITTKGAVVETEIGDAVVTSRPGQDGLVNAKLI' A
#
# COMPACT_ATOMS: atom_id res chain seq x y z
N MET A 1 0.52 5.54 -17.10
CA MET A 1 -0.92 5.57 -16.77
C MET A 1 -1.03 6.06 -15.33
N ARG A 2 -1.78 7.14 -15.05
CA ARG A 2 -1.75 7.81 -13.74
C ARG A 2 -2.96 7.37 -12.91
N LEU A 3 -2.71 6.76 -11.76
CA LEU A 3 -3.79 6.29 -10.89
C LEU A 3 -4.19 7.38 -9.91
N TYR A 4 -5.44 7.84 -10.01
CA TYR A 4 -5.96 8.90 -9.15
C TYR A 4 -6.60 8.37 -7.88
N ARG A 5 -7.14 7.14 -7.91
CA ARG A 5 -7.80 6.50 -6.76
C ARG A 5 -7.67 4.98 -6.87
N CYS A 6 -7.19 4.34 -5.80
CA CYS A 6 -7.13 2.88 -5.68
C CYS A 6 -7.79 2.49 -4.36
N GLU A 7 -8.68 1.51 -4.40
CA GLU A 7 -9.26 0.90 -3.20
C GLU A 7 -8.59 -0.44 -2.86
N PHE A 8 -7.84 -1.00 -3.81
CA PHE A 8 -7.22 -2.31 -3.71
C PHE A 8 -5.70 -2.21 -3.76
N ALA A 9 -5.03 -3.01 -2.93
CA ALA A 9 -3.59 -3.25 -2.96
C ALA A 9 -3.33 -4.74 -3.23
N ASN A 10 -2.29 -5.01 -4.01
CA ASN A 10 -1.72 -6.34 -4.13
C ASN A 10 -0.74 -6.53 -2.98
N VAL A 11 -1.12 -7.31 -1.98
CA VAL A 11 -0.26 -7.64 -0.86
C VAL A 11 0.42 -8.97 -1.15
N ALA A 12 1.74 -8.94 -1.24
CA ALA A 12 2.60 -10.12 -1.33
C ALA A 12 2.91 -10.62 0.08
N ASP A 13 2.54 -11.86 0.36
CA ASP A 13 2.92 -12.57 1.56
C ASP A 13 4.29 -13.24 1.35
N ALA A 14 5.28 -12.81 2.13
CA ALA A 14 6.65 -13.32 2.04
C ALA A 14 6.79 -14.78 2.51
N LYS A 15 5.84 -15.31 3.30
CA LYS A 15 5.88 -16.69 3.81
C LYS A 15 5.26 -17.67 2.82
N SER A 16 4.16 -17.29 2.19
CA SER A 16 3.44 -18.17 1.26
C SER A 16 3.83 -17.97 -0.20
N GLY A 17 4.55 -16.89 -0.54
CA GLY A 17 4.88 -16.53 -1.92
C GLY A 17 3.65 -16.17 -2.77
N THR A 18 2.48 -16.01 -2.13
CA THR A 18 1.24 -15.66 -2.81
C THR A 18 0.97 -14.17 -2.74
N THR A 19 0.47 -13.62 -3.84
CA THR A 19 -0.05 -12.24 -3.90
C THR A 19 -1.56 -12.30 -3.84
N LYS A 20 -2.14 -11.58 -2.88
CA LYS A 20 -3.58 -11.42 -2.77
C LYS A 20 -3.96 -9.97 -2.98
N ARG A 21 -5.00 -9.76 -3.80
CA ARG A 21 -5.60 -8.45 -3.95
C ARG A 21 -6.56 -8.22 -2.79
N VAL A 22 -6.27 -7.23 -1.97
CA VAL A 22 -7.02 -6.92 -0.75
C VAL A 22 -7.36 -5.46 -0.65
N LYS A 23 -8.38 -5.16 0.15
CA LYS A 23 -8.82 -3.78 0.35
C LYS A 23 -7.88 -3.05 1.30
N ILE A 24 -7.59 -1.79 0.97
CA ILE A 24 -6.83 -0.89 1.84
C ILE A 24 -7.83 -0.24 2.80
N MET A 25 -7.65 -0.40 4.12
CA MET A 25 -8.49 0.27 5.11
C MET A 25 -7.98 1.67 5.42
N ALA A 26 -6.70 1.79 5.76
CA ALA A 26 -6.10 3.06 6.17
C ALA A 26 -4.59 3.09 5.93
N VAL A 27 -4.01 4.29 5.90
CA VAL A 27 -2.54 4.48 5.89
C VAL A 27 -2.10 4.78 7.33
N LYS A 28 -1.36 3.86 7.97
CA LYS A 28 -0.88 4.04 9.35
C LYS A 28 0.28 5.01 9.44
N SER A 29 1.25 4.84 8.55
CA SER A 29 2.47 5.63 8.59
C SER A 29 3.03 5.82 7.19
N ASN A 30 3.65 6.97 6.96
CA ASN A 30 4.33 7.23 5.71
C ASN A 30 5.72 7.85 6.01
N PRO A 31 6.82 7.17 5.66
CA PRO A 31 8.17 7.68 5.89
C PRO A 31 8.48 8.92 5.04
N ALA A 32 7.75 9.16 3.95
CA ALA A 32 7.93 10.36 3.14
C ALA A 32 7.44 11.63 3.86
N ASN A 33 6.34 11.53 4.62
CA ASN A 33 5.84 12.61 5.45
C ASN A 33 4.79 12.07 6.44
N PRO A 34 4.91 12.31 7.76
CA PRO A 34 3.89 11.93 8.74
C PRO A 34 2.50 12.50 8.45
N PHE A 35 2.41 13.69 7.85
CA PHE A 35 1.14 14.32 7.48
C PHE A 35 0.44 13.62 6.31
N PHE A 36 1.15 12.80 5.53
CA PHE A 36 0.55 12.04 4.42
C PHE A 36 -0.34 10.90 4.89
N ALA A 37 -0.07 10.33 6.08
CA ALA A 37 -0.97 9.35 6.69
C ALA A 37 -2.36 9.97 6.94
N ARG A 38 -2.42 11.21 7.42
CA ARG A 38 -3.69 11.93 7.67
C ARG A 38 -4.47 12.27 6.40
N ARG A 39 -3.78 12.42 5.26
CA ARG A 39 -4.38 12.73 3.96
C ARG A 39 -4.64 11.48 3.11
N ASN A 40 -4.43 10.28 3.66
CA ASN A 40 -4.51 9.00 2.94
C ASN A 40 -3.64 8.97 1.67
N ILE A 41 -2.50 9.66 1.68
CA ILE A 41 -1.57 9.69 0.55
C ILE A 41 -0.62 8.50 0.68
N THR A 42 -0.80 7.54 -0.22
CA THR A 42 0.02 6.33 -0.29
C THR A 42 1.22 6.55 -1.21
N THR A 43 2.42 6.50 -0.66
CA THR A 43 3.69 6.56 -1.42
C THR A 43 4.50 5.29 -1.19
N LYS A 44 5.58 5.13 -1.96
CA LYS A 44 6.56 4.08 -1.72
C LYS A 44 7.07 4.17 -0.27
N GLY A 45 7.09 3.05 0.44
CA GLY A 45 7.49 2.90 1.83
C GLY A 45 6.38 3.18 2.85
N ALA A 46 5.18 3.59 2.43
CA ALA A 46 4.07 3.78 3.36
C ALA A 46 3.62 2.43 3.95
N VAL A 47 3.29 2.45 5.24
CA VAL A 47 2.67 1.35 5.96
C VAL A 47 1.16 1.52 5.85
N VAL A 48 0.51 0.56 5.20
CA VAL A 48 -0.93 0.52 5.01
C VAL A 48 -1.53 -0.64 5.80
N GLU A 49 -2.69 -0.39 6.37
CA GLU A 49 -3.49 -1.39 7.06
C GLU A 49 -4.44 -2.03 6.03
N THR A 50 -4.30 -3.34 5.86
CA THR A 50 -5.10 -4.14 4.93
C THR A 50 -5.86 -5.23 5.67
N GLU A 51 -6.84 -5.86 5.02
CA GLU A 51 -7.65 -6.94 5.62
C GLU A 51 -6.83 -8.14 6.14
N ILE A 52 -5.63 -8.35 5.61
CA ILE A 52 -4.74 -9.46 6.01
C ILE A 52 -3.74 -9.02 7.10
N GLY A 53 -3.54 -7.71 7.28
CA GLY A 53 -2.57 -7.15 8.22
C GLY A 53 -1.86 -5.91 7.70
N ASP A 54 -0.82 -5.49 8.42
CA ASP A 54 0.00 -4.35 8.06
C ASP A 54 0.94 -4.70 6.89
N ALA A 55 0.93 -3.87 5.86
CA ALA A 55 1.73 -4.07 4.66
C ALA A 55 2.54 -2.81 4.30
N VAL A 56 3.76 -3.00 3.83
CA VAL A 56 4.63 -1.93 3.35
C VAL A 56 4.51 -1.81 1.84
N VAL A 57 4.13 -0.63 1.36
CA VAL A 57 4.01 -0.34 -0.06
C VAL A 57 5.40 -0.27 -0.69
N THR A 58 5.64 -1.06 -1.73
CA THR A 58 6.91 -1.10 -2.45
C THR A 58 6.84 -0.36 -3.80
N SER A 59 5.64 -0.19 -4.36
CA SER A 59 5.43 0.49 -5.64
C SER A 59 5.26 2.01 -5.50
N ARG A 60 5.38 2.72 -6.64
CA ARG A 60 5.03 4.15 -6.74
C ARG A 60 3.68 4.24 -7.47
N PRO A 61 2.55 4.25 -6.74
CA PRO A 61 1.23 4.14 -7.36
C PRO A 61 0.91 5.24 -8.39
N GLY A 62 1.50 6.43 -8.23
CA GLY A 62 1.36 7.51 -9.20
C GLY A 62 2.02 7.25 -10.57
N GLN A 63 2.96 6.32 -10.66
CA GLN A 63 3.65 5.94 -11.91
C GLN A 63 3.26 4.55 -12.40
N ASP A 64 3.22 3.56 -11.50
CA ASP A 64 2.99 2.15 -11.84
C ASP A 64 1.52 1.85 -12.19
N GLY A 65 0.58 2.66 -11.70
CA GLY A 65 -0.84 2.36 -11.89
C GLY A 65 -1.35 1.21 -11.02
N LEU A 66 -0.54 0.71 -10.08
CA LEU A 66 -0.86 -0.41 -9.19
C LEU A 66 -0.23 -0.17 -7.81
N VAL A 67 -0.97 -0.48 -6.74
CA VAL A 67 -0.45 -0.48 -5.38
C VAL A 67 0.03 -1.88 -5.05
N ASN A 68 1.34 -2.07 -4.99
CA ASN A 68 1.95 -3.31 -4.54
C ASN A 68 2.53 -3.08 -3.14
N ALA A 69 2.22 -3.99 -2.24
CA ALA A 69 2.69 -3.97 -0.87
C ALA A 69 3.20 -5.35 -0.46
N LYS A 70 4.03 -5.39 0.57
CA LYS A 70 4.57 -6.61 1.17
C LYS A 70 4.08 -6.69 2.62
N LEU A 71 3.51 -7.83 3.00
CA LEU A 71 3.15 -8.10 4.39
C LEU A 71 4.41 -8.06 5.28
N ILE A 72 4.28 -7.44 6.47
CA ILE A 72 5.32 -7.40 7.50
C ILE A 72 5.34 -8.72 8.27
#